data_AF-A0A939U008-F1
#
_entry.id   AF-A0A939U008-F1
#
_cell.length_a   1.000
_cell.length_b   1.000
_cell.length_c   1.000
_cell.angle_alpha   90.00
_cell.angle_beta   90.00
_cell.angle_gamma   90.00
#
_symmetry.space_group_name_H-M   'P 1'
#
loop_
_entity.id
_entity.type
_entity.pdbx_description
1 polymer ?
#
loop_
_entity_poly.entity_id
_entity_poly.type
_entity_poly.pdbx_seq_one_letter_code
_entity_poly.pdbx_strand_id
1 'polypeptide(L)'
;MTDVLGYTNYGKVRGVYFDGVYRFLGIRYAKAPVGELRFMPPVKPDVSPVIVDAKEYALKCPQTDTPRIEVPEVANSKWNISNQKIVTGNMEMGKGPMS
;
A
#
# COMPACT_ATOMS: atom_id res chain seq x y z
N MET A 1 -9.00 17.35 10.71
CA MET A 1 -9.09 16.53 9.48
C MET A 1 -10.51 16.68 8.97
N THR A 2 -10.69 17.19 7.75
CA THR A 2 -12.02 17.39 7.16
C THR A 2 -12.22 16.42 6.03
N ASP A 3 -13.37 15.74 6.01
CA ASP A 3 -13.69 14.79 4.94
C ASP A 3 -13.92 15.53 3.62
N VAL A 4 -13.32 15.01 2.55
CA VAL A 4 -13.43 15.56 1.19
C VAL A 4 -13.83 14.47 0.21
N LEU A 5 -14.65 14.83 -0.79
CA LEU A 5 -15.09 13.91 -1.83
C LEU A 5 -14.32 14.16 -3.13
N GLY A 6 -13.81 13.07 -3.71
CA GLY A 6 -13.19 13.04 -5.03
C GLY A 6 -14.01 12.20 -6.00
N TYR A 7 -14.00 12.57 -7.27
CA TYR A 7 -14.69 11.86 -8.35
C TYR A 7 -13.68 11.19 -9.27
N THR A 8 -13.88 9.91 -9.55
CA THR A 8 -13.06 9.14 -10.49
C THR A 8 -13.94 8.48 -11.53
N ASN A 9 -13.34 8.01 -12.63
CA ASN A 9 -14.05 7.23 -13.65
C ASN A 9 -14.60 5.89 -13.12
N TYR A 10 -14.16 5.45 -11.93
CA TYR A 10 -14.51 4.16 -11.35
C TYR A 10 -15.33 4.29 -10.05
N GLY A 11 -15.80 5.49 -9.73
CA GLY A 11 -16.62 5.75 -8.54
C GLY A 11 -16.17 6.96 -7.74
N LYS A 12 -16.90 7.25 -6.67
CA LYS A 12 -16.59 8.35 -5.74
C LYS A 12 -15.67 7.86 -4.63
N VAL A 13 -14.74 8.70 -4.20
CA VAL A 13 -13.78 8.40 -3.13
C VAL A 13 -13.86 9.45 -2.02
N ARG A 14 -13.69 9.03 -0.77
CA ARG A 14 -13.65 9.93 0.40
C ARG A 14 -12.22 10.03 0.93
N GLY A 15 -11.59 11.17 0.69
CA GLY A 15 -10.27 11.50 1.23
C GLY A 15 -10.37 12.40 2.44
N VAL A 16 -9.23 12.99 2.81
CA VAL A 16 -9.15 13.94 3.93
C VAL A 16 -8.33 15.16 3.55
N TYR A 17 -8.80 16.34 3.95
CA TYR A 17 -8.02 17.56 3.97
C TYR A 17 -7.31 17.68 5.32
N PHE A 18 -5.98 17.73 5.27
CA PHE A 18 -5.13 17.85 6.45
C PHE A 18 -3.87 18.65 6.12
N ASP A 19 -3.58 19.65 6.95
CA ASP A 19 -2.37 20.46 6.88
C ASP A 19 -2.16 21.10 5.50
N GLY A 20 -3.19 21.79 4.99
CA GLY A 20 -3.13 22.44 3.68
C GLY A 20 -3.27 21.51 2.47
N VAL A 21 -3.25 20.19 2.66
CA VAL A 21 -3.15 19.21 1.58
C VAL A 21 -4.37 18.28 1.53
N TYR A 22 -4.86 18.04 0.31
CA TYR A 22 -5.86 17.01 0.02
C TYR A 22 -5.18 15.64 -0.09
N ARG A 23 -5.59 14.68 0.72
CA ARG A 23 -5.03 13.33 0.75
C ARG A 23 -6.10 12.32 0.37
N PHE A 24 -5.80 11.54 -0.67
CA PHE A 24 -6.58 10.37 -1.06
C PHE A 24 -5.63 9.17 -1.16
N LEU A 25 -5.73 8.27 -0.19
CA LEU A 25 -4.82 7.14 -0.01
C LEU A 25 -5.53 5.83 -0.35
N GLY A 26 -4.80 4.87 -0.91
CA GLY A 26 -5.32 3.51 -1.13
C GLY A 26 -6.36 3.36 -2.24
N ILE A 27 -6.48 4.31 -3.16
CA ILE A 27 -7.40 4.19 -4.32
C ILE A 27 -6.92 3.06 -5.24
N ARG A 28 -7.83 2.13 -5.58
CA ARG A 28 -7.54 1.05 -6.54
C ARG A 28 -7.51 1.60 -7.97
N TYR A 29 -6.42 1.29 -8.69
CA TYR A 29 -6.27 1.63 -10.10
C TYR A 29 -6.40 0.40 -11.04
N ALA A 30 -6.43 -0.81 -10.48
CA ALA A 30 -6.55 -2.07 -11.20
C ALA A 30 -7.26 -3.13 -10.33
N LYS A 31 -7.70 -4.22 -10.95
CA LYS A 31 -8.14 -5.43 -10.25
C LYS A 31 -6.97 -6.08 -9.51
N ALA A 32 -7.29 -6.77 -8.42
CA ALA A 32 -6.30 -7.54 -7.68
C ALA A 32 -5.67 -8.61 -8.61
N PRO A 33 -4.33 -8.68 -8.73
CA PRO A 33 -3.64 -9.62 -9.61
C PRO A 33 -3.54 -11.01 -8.98
N VAL A 34 -4.70 -11.60 -8.63
CA VAL A 34 -4.83 -12.89 -7.94
C VAL A 34 -5.51 -13.93 -8.85
N GLY A 35 -5.32 -15.22 -8.56
CA GLY A 35 -5.87 -16.31 -9.37
C GLY A 35 -5.40 -16.26 -10.82
N GLU A 36 -6.33 -16.35 -11.76
CA GLU A 36 -6.09 -16.30 -13.21
C GLU A 36 -5.46 -14.98 -13.70
N LEU A 37 -5.55 -13.90 -12.91
CA LEU A 37 -4.93 -12.61 -13.24
C LEU A 37 -3.46 -12.54 -12.82
N ARG A 38 -2.96 -13.56 -12.13
CA ARG A 38 -1.55 -13.60 -11.74
C ARG A 38 -0.69 -13.68 -13.00
N PHE A 39 0.33 -12.82 -13.07
CA PHE A 39 1.25 -12.70 -14.21
C PHE A 39 0.62 -12.18 -15.52
N MET A 40 -0.62 -11.70 -15.48
CA MET A 40 -1.27 -11.05 -16.62
C MET A 40 -1.10 -9.52 -16.54
N PRO A 41 -1.27 -8.79 -17.66
CA PRO A 41 -1.35 -7.34 -17.63
C PRO A 41 -2.44 -6.83 -16.66
N PRO A 42 -2.27 -5.65 -16.06
CA PRO A 42 -3.25 -5.11 -15.13
C PRO A 42 -4.59 -4.86 -15.81
N VAL A 43 -5.67 -5.31 -15.17
CA VAL A 43 -7.05 -5.14 -15.65
C VAL A 43 -7.69 -3.96 -14.93
N LYS A 44 -8.49 -3.15 -15.64
CA LYS A 44 -9.22 -2.01 -15.07
C LYS A 44 -10.08 -2.44 -13.87
N PRO A 45 -10.16 -1.63 -12.80
CA PRO A 45 -10.92 -1.96 -11.60
C PRO A 45 -12.43 -1.95 -11.90
N ASP A 46 -13.18 -2.64 -11.05
CA ASP A 46 -14.64 -2.57 -11.11
C ASP A 46 -15.14 -1.20 -10.63
N VAL A 47 -16.20 -0.71 -11.26
CA VAL A 47 -16.84 0.55 -10.85
C VAL A 47 -17.55 0.32 -9.52
N SER A 48 -17.24 1.15 -8.52
CA SER A 48 -17.90 1.10 -7.23
C SER A 48 -19.18 1.96 -7.24
N PRO A 49 -20.36 1.40 -6.92
CA PRO A 49 -21.57 2.19 -6.75
C PRO A 49 -21.57 2.99 -5.44
N VAL A 50 -20.73 2.60 -4.48
CA VAL A 50 -20.62 3.24 -3.17
C VAL A 50 -19.37 4.11 -3.09
N ILE A 51 -19.40 5.11 -2.20
CA ILE A 51 -18.24 5.94 -1.90
C ILE A 51 -17.19 5.07 -1.19
N VAL A 52 -15.97 5.01 -1.74
CA VAL A 52 -14.86 4.25 -1.17
C VAL A 52 -14.03 5.15 -0.25
N ASP A 53 -13.77 4.70 0.98
CA ASP A 53 -12.89 5.42 1.89
C ASP A 53 -11.43 5.32 1.45
N ALA A 54 -10.81 6.49 1.24
CA ALA A 54 -9.46 6.68 0.75
C ALA A 54 -8.62 7.47 1.78
N LYS A 55 -8.71 7.06 3.05
CA LYS A 55 -8.05 7.72 4.19
C LYS A 55 -6.78 6.99 4.64
N GLU A 56 -6.62 5.74 4.23
CA GLU A 56 -5.55 4.84 4.67
C GLU A 56 -4.76 4.29 3.49
N TYR A 57 -3.51 3.88 3.74
CA TYR A 57 -2.68 3.26 2.71
C TYR A 57 -3.17 1.85 2.38
N ALA A 58 -3.11 1.50 1.09
CA ALA A 58 -3.37 0.14 0.64
C ALA A 58 -2.22 -0.80 1.01
N LEU A 59 -2.51 -2.10 0.98
CA LEU A 59 -1.53 -3.17 1.20
C LEU A 59 -0.39 -3.06 0.19
N LYS A 60 0.83 -3.29 0.68
CA LYS A 60 2.01 -3.46 -0.18
C LYS A 60 1.97 -4.83 -0.85
N CYS A 61 2.67 -4.94 -1.97
CA CYS A 61 2.92 -6.23 -2.59
C CYS A 61 3.74 -7.12 -1.64
N PRO A 62 3.45 -8.43 -1.58
CA PRO A 62 4.33 -9.38 -0.91
C PRO A 62 5.73 -9.32 -1.53
N GLN A 63 6.73 -9.01 -0.72
CA GLN A 63 8.13 -8.98 -1.08
C GLN A 63 8.92 -9.58 0.09
N THR A 64 9.98 -10.31 -0.20
CA THR A 64 10.93 -10.72 0.84
C THR A 64 11.58 -9.47 1.41
N ASP A 65 11.70 -9.39 2.74
CA ASP A 65 12.65 -8.46 3.35
C ASP A 65 14.05 -8.94 2.93
N THR A 66 14.55 -8.44 1.80
CA THR A 66 15.94 -8.64 1.44
C THR A 66 16.73 -7.66 2.29
N PRO A 67 17.49 -8.09 3.31
CA PRO A 67 18.70 -7.34 3.60
C PRO A 67 19.47 -7.30 2.27
N ARG A 68 20.14 -6.17 2.00
CA ARG A 68 21.14 -6.14 0.94
C ARG A 68 22.24 -7.10 1.38
N ILE A 69 22.11 -8.39 1.07
CA ILE A 69 22.95 -9.49 1.57
C ILE A 69 24.42 -9.34 1.15
N GLU A 70 24.71 -8.42 0.22
CA GLU A 70 26.06 -8.11 -0.26
C GLU A 70 26.95 -7.36 0.75
N VAL A 71 26.40 -6.80 1.84
CA VAL A 71 27.19 -6.09 2.87
C VAL A 71 27.41 -7.00 4.11
N PRO A 72 28.66 -7.42 4.40
CA PRO A 72 28.97 -8.31 5.53
C PRO A 72 28.53 -7.78 6.90
N GLU A 73 28.45 -6.46 7.06
CA GLU A 73 27.98 -5.79 8.29
C GLU A 73 26.51 -6.04 8.61
N VAL A 74 25.67 -6.25 7.59
CA VAL A 74 24.23 -6.49 7.76
C VAL A 74 23.97 -7.96 8.12
N ALA A 75 24.76 -8.89 7.57
CA ALA A 75 24.64 -10.33 7.83
C ALA A 75 24.91 -10.71 9.30
N ASN A 76 25.77 -9.95 9.98
CA ASN A 76 26.09 -10.13 11.41
C ASN A 76 25.31 -9.21 12.33
N SER A 77 24.45 -8.35 11.78
CA SER A 77 23.64 -7.45 12.60
C SER A 77 22.56 -8.26 13.32
N LYS A 78 22.43 -8.01 14.62
CA LYS A 78 21.58 -8.70 15.61
C LYS A 78 20.06 -8.56 15.34
N TRP A 79 19.67 -8.18 14.13
CA TRP A 79 18.30 -8.19 13.67
C TRP A 79 17.90 -9.61 13.34
N ASN A 80 17.56 -10.36 14.39
CA ASN A 80 16.84 -11.62 14.24
C ASN A 80 15.62 -11.35 13.36
N ILE A 81 15.67 -11.91 12.16
CA ILE A 81 14.65 -11.93 11.14
C ILE A 81 13.44 -12.63 11.75
N SER A 82 12.57 -11.86 12.41
CA SER A 82 11.30 -12.37 12.92
C SER A 82 10.37 -12.52 11.71
N ASN A 83 10.47 -13.67 11.04
CA ASN A 83 9.58 -14.16 9.99
C ASN A 83 8.11 -14.34 10.45
N GLN A 84 7.67 -13.65 11.52
CA GLN A 84 6.33 -13.81 12.11
C GLN A 84 5.25 -12.88 11.54
N LYS A 85 5.54 -12.09 10.49
CA LYS A 85 4.52 -11.21 9.87
C LYS A 85 4.30 -11.46 8.37
N ILE A 86 4.44 -12.71 7.92
CA ILE A 86 4.27 -13.08 6.49
C ILE A 86 2.79 -13.03 6.03
N VAL A 87 1.80 -12.93 6.94
CA VAL A 87 0.37 -13.04 6.58
C VAL A 87 -0.48 -11.78 6.87
N THR A 88 0.04 -10.79 7.59
CA THR A 88 -0.70 -9.55 7.87
C THR A 88 0.05 -8.40 7.25
N GLY A 89 -0.40 -7.89 6.11
CA GLY A 89 0.23 -6.75 5.45
C GLY A 89 0.36 -5.59 6.44
N ASN A 90 1.59 -5.18 6.73
CA ASN A 90 1.85 -4.07 7.64
C ASN A 90 1.36 -2.76 6.98
N MET A 91 0.48 -2.03 7.68
CA MET A 91 -0.02 -0.72 7.28
C MET A 91 0.96 0.43 7.55
N GLU A 92 2.13 0.13 8.13
CA GLU A 92 3.14 1.12 8.50
C GLU A 92 4.09 1.45 7.32
N MET A 93 4.35 2.75 7.11
CA MET A 93 5.46 3.19 6.27
C MET A 93 6.77 2.68 6.86
N GLY A 94 7.64 2.12 6.01
CA GLY A 94 9.01 1.87 6.42
C GLY A 94 9.64 3.22 6.74
N LYS A 95 10.03 3.44 7.99
CA LYS A 95 10.77 4.66 8.34
C LYS A 95 12.13 4.58 7.64
N GLY A 96 12.31 5.37 6.59
CA GLY A 96 13.63 5.65 6.05
C GLY A 96 14.52 6.26 7.15
N PRO A 97 15.85 6.15 7.04
CA PRO A 97 16.74 6.71 8.04
C PRO A 97 16.44 8.20 8.21
N MET A 98 16.11 8.62 9.43
CA MET A 98 16.11 10.04 9.78
C MET A 98 17.55 10.54 9.62
N SER A 99 17.70 11.61 8.83
CA SER A 99 18.93 12.38 8.66
C SER A 99 19.49 12.86 9.99
#